data_AF-A0A812B4T4-F1
#
_entry.id   AF-A0A812B4T4-F1
#
_cell.length_a   1.000
_cell.length_b   1.000
_cell.length_c   1.000
_cell.angle_alpha   90.00
_cell.angle_beta   90.00
_cell.angle_gamma   90.00
#
_symmetry.space_group_name_H-M   'P 1'
#
loop_
_entity.id
_entity.type
_entity.pdbx_description
1 polymer ?
#
loop_
_entity_poly.entity_id
_entity_poly.type
_entity_poly.pdbx_seq_one_letter_code
_entity_poly.pdbx_strand_id
1 'polypeptide(L)'
;MSTIPNASLSHIYLSIYLSIYLSIYQSLGLFISILFSSRSHLFISIYLSIYLSACFNLFISIYLFIYLNLFISIYLNLFIFILISIALSLSLSLSIYLSIYRNLFISIYLTDEFVAAVEETVDNDGSQSYAKIAADMGCHKSTICRTIKKDIGYSSYRKSHRMVITNASKGSRKVKAAALLNELKHGSTGMLRFFSDEKNYIQDQTSNS
;
A
#
# COMPACT_ATOMS: atom_id res chain seq x y z
N MET A 1 -6.05 -4.99 26.71
CA MET A 1 -7.01 -5.51 27.71
C MET A 1 -7.11 -7.02 27.53
N SER A 2 -6.05 -7.77 27.85
CA SER A 2 -6.04 -9.23 27.72
C SER A 2 -6.71 -9.83 28.94
N THR A 3 -7.96 -10.24 28.80
CA THR A 3 -8.64 -11.09 29.76
C THR A 3 -7.81 -12.38 29.91
N ILE A 4 -7.23 -12.58 31.08
CA ILE A 4 -6.70 -13.89 31.49
C ILE A 4 -7.85 -14.88 31.22
N PRO A 5 -7.64 -15.96 30.45
CA PRO A 5 -8.75 -16.82 30.07
C PRO A 5 -9.30 -17.43 31.36
N ASN A 6 -10.58 -17.19 31.66
CA ASN A 6 -11.26 -17.75 32.84
C ASN A 6 -11.09 -19.28 32.97
N ALA A 7 -10.75 -19.97 31.87
CA ALA A 7 -10.39 -21.38 31.83
C ALA A 7 -9.10 -21.72 32.61
N SER A 8 -8.08 -20.85 32.64
CA SER A 8 -6.87 -21.13 33.42
C SER A 8 -7.15 -21.03 34.91
N LEU A 9 -7.94 -20.03 35.33
CA LEU A 9 -8.39 -19.87 36.71
C LEU A 9 -9.28 -21.04 37.16
N SER A 10 -10.19 -21.53 36.32
CA SER A 10 -11.03 -22.68 36.65
C SER A 10 -10.24 -23.99 36.77
N HIS A 11 -9.24 -24.20 35.91
CA HIS A 11 -8.33 -25.35 36.02
C HIS A 11 -7.47 -25.30 37.27
N ILE A 12 -6.97 -24.11 37.63
CA ILE A 12 -6.23 -23.90 38.87
C ILE A 12 -7.14 -24.22 40.07
N TYR A 13 -8.36 -23.69 40.09
CA TYR A 13 -9.32 -23.94 41.15
C TYR A 13 -9.65 -25.44 41.30
N LEU A 14 -9.88 -26.13 40.19
CA LEU A 14 -10.14 -27.58 40.17
C LEU A 14 -8.94 -28.39 40.68
N SER A 15 -7.73 -28.01 40.28
CA SER A 15 -6.50 -28.69 40.72
C SER A 15 -6.24 -28.55 42.22
N ILE A 16 -6.53 -27.36 42.77
CA ILE A 16 -6.44 -27.08 44.21
C ILE A 16 -7.52 -27.85 44.96
N TYR A 17 -8.75 -27.86 44.45
CA TYR A 17 -9.85 -28.60 45.05
C TYR A 17 -9.55 -30.11 45.14
N LEU A 18 -9.04 -30.68 44.05
CA LEU A 18 -8.71 -32.11 43.99
C LEU A 18 -7.52 -32.48 44.90
N SER A 19 -6.49 -31.64 44.98
CA SER A 19 -5.33 -31.89 45.85
C SER A 19 -5.71 -31.84 47.34
N ILE A 20 -6.57 -30.89 47.71
CA ILE A 20 -7.14 -30.79 49.05
C ILE A 20 -7.99 -32.04 49.35
N TYR A 21 -8.91 -32.39 48.45
CA TYR A 21 -9.77 -33.56 48.64
C TYR A 21 -8.98 -34.85 48.84
N LEU A 22 -7.97 -35.09 47.99
CA LEU A 22 -7.15 -36.31 48.04
C LEU A 22 -6.29 -36.35 49.31
N SER A 23 -5.69 -35.24 49.72
CA SER A 23 -4.88 -35.17 50.96
C SER A 23 -5.72 -35.41 52.23
N ILE A 24 -6.95 -34.90 52.26
CA ILE A 24 -7.89 -35.17 53.35
C ILE A 24 -8.26 -36.65 53.36
N TYR A 25 -8.59 -37.24 52.21
CA TYR A 25 -8.98 -38.65 52.14
C TYR A 25 -7.84 -39.59 52.56
N GLN A 26 -6.61 -39.30 52.12
CA GLN A 26 -5.42 -40.07 52.47
C GLN A 26 -5.11 -39.98 53.97
N SER A 27 -5.23 -38.79 54.57
CA SER A 27 -5.01 -38.58 56.00
C SER A 27 -6.10 -39.23 56.87
N LEU A 28 -7.36 -39.24 56.40
CA LEU A 28 -8.46 -39.99 57.03
C LEU A 28 -8.28 -41.50 56.94
N GLY A 29 -7.76 -42.02 55.82
CA GLY A 29 -7.42 -43.43 55.67
C GLY A 29 -6.32 -43.86 56.65
N LEU A 30 -5.27 -43.04 56.79
CA LEU A 30 -4.25 -43.24 57.82
C LEU A 30 -4.88 -43.19 59.22
N PHE A 31 -5.71 -42.20 59.52
CA PHE A 31 -6.40 -42.07 60.82
C PHE A 31 -7.23 -43.31 61.20
N ILE A 32 -8.03 -43.86 60.26
CA ILE A 32 -8.84 -45.06 60.48
C ILE A 32 -7.95 -46.30 60.72
N SER A 33 -6.83 -46.43 59.98
CA SER A 33 -5.89 -47.53 60.18
C SER A 33 -5.17 -47.47 61.54
N ILE A 34 -4.95 -46.27 62.08
CA ILE A 34 -4.27 -46.03 63.37
C ILE A 34 -5.23 -46.20 64.55
N LEU A 35 -6.52 -45.83 64.40
CA LEU A 35 -7.58 -46.04 65.41
C LEU A 35 -7.69 -47.49 65.88
N PHE A 36 -7.34 -48.44 65.00
CA PHE A 36 -7.37 -49.86 65.33
C PHE A 36 -6.15 -50.32 66.16
N SER A 37 -5.09 -49.52 66.32
CA SER A 37 -3.77 -50.07 66.64
C SER A 37 -3.12 -49.72 67.99
N SER A 38 -3.38 -48.61 68.71
CA SER A 38 -2.59 -48.39 69.96
C SER A 38 -3.06 -47.30 70.95
N ARG A 39 -2.56 -47.44 72.19
CA ARG A 39 -2.80 -46.62 73.38
C ARG A 39 -2.55 -45.11 73.20
N SER A 40 -3.29 -44.34 74.00
CA SER A 40 -3.52 -42.89 73.99
C SER A 40 -2.33 -41.94 73.71
N HIS A 41 -1.09 -42.29 74.04
CA HIS A 41 0.07 -41.42 73.79
C HIS A 41 0.59 -41.46 72.35
N LEU A 42 0.56 -42.62 71.69
CA LEU A 42 0.93 -42.73 70.27
C LEU A 42 -0.11 -42.05 69.38
N PHE A 43 -1.36 -42.01 69.83
CA PHE A 43 -2.46 -41.37 69.11
C PHE A 43 -2.24 -39.85 68.91
N ILE A 44 -1.83 -39.14 69.97
CA ILE A 44 -1.62 -37.68 69.92
C ILE A 44 -0.41 -37.31 69.07
N SER A 45 0.71 -38.03 69.21
CA SER A 45 1.91 -37.74 68.42
C SER A 45 1.69 -38.01 66.94
N ILE A 46 1.00 -39.09 66.59
CA ILE A 46 0.69 -39.41 65.20
C ILE A 46 -0.33 -38.41 64.63
N TYR A 47 -1.39 -38.07 65.36
CA TYR A 47 -2.35 -37.04 64.94
C TYR A 47 -1.66 -35.70 64.63
N LEU A 48 -0.79 -35.24 65.54
CA LEU A 48 -0.07 -33.98 65.35
C LEU A 48 0.88 -34.05 64.15
N SER A 49 1.57 -35.19 63.97
CA SER A 49 2.49 -35.37 62.84
C SER A 49 1.79 -35.35 61.48
N ILE A 50 0.62 -36.00 61.37
CA ILE A 50 -0.18 -36.04 60.15
C ILE A 50 -0.75 -34.66 59.85
N TYR A 51 -1.31 -34.00 60.87
CA TYR A 51 -1.86 -32.65 60.71
C TYR A 51 -0.78 -31.67 60.25
N LEU A 52 0.38 -31.64 60.91
CA LEU A 52 1.46 -30.72 60.56
C LEU A 52 2.05 -31.03 59.18
N SER A 53 2.22 -32.30 58.83
CA SER A 53 2.71 -32.73 57.52
C SER A 53 1.72 -32.36 56.41
N ALA A 54 0.42 -32.58 56.61
CA ALA A 54 -0.61 -32.22 55.64
C ALA A 54 -0.67 -30.70 55.43
N CYS A 55 -0.67 -29.92 56.51
CA CYS A 55 -0.68 -28.46 56.42
C CYS A 55 0.56 -27.92 55.71
N PHE A 56 1.76 -28.44 56.02
CA PHE A 56 3.00 -28.00 55.42
C PHE A 56 3.10 -28.36 53.94
N ASN A 57 2.71 -29.59 53.57
CA ASN A 57 2.69 -30.04 52.17
C ASN A 57 1.66 -29.28 51.33
N LEU A 58 0.48 -28.98 51.88
CA LEU A 58 -0.51 -28.14 51.22
C LEU A 58 0.01 -26.72 51.02
N PHE A 59 0.62 -26.13 52.04
CA PHE A 59 1.19 -24.79 51.94
C PHE A 59 2.28 -24.71 50.86
N ILE A 60 3.24 -25.65 50.86
CA ILE A 60 4.31 -25.68 49.86
C ILE A 60 3.77 -25.96 48.46
N SER A 61 2.85 -26.92 48.31
CA SER A 61 2.29 -27.26 47.00
C SER A 61 1.55 -26.07 46.39
N ILE A 62 0.74 -25.36 47.17
CA ILE A 62 0.01 -24.17 46.70
C ILE A 62 1.00 -23.03 46.41
N TYR A 63 1.95 -22.78 47.31
CA TYR A 63 2.95 -21.72 47.12
C TYR A 63 3.79 -21.96 45.86
N LEU A 64 4.33 -23.18 45.70
CA LEU A 64 5.15 -23.56 44.56
C LEU A 64 4.34 -23.53 43.26
N PHE A 65 3.12 -24.07 43.28
CA PHE A 65 2.25 -24.09 42.11
C PHE A 65 1.87 -22.68 41.66
N ILE A 66 1.47 -21.79 42.57
CA ILE A 66 1.18 -20.40 42.25
C ILE A 66 2.44 -19.72 41.73
N TYR A 67 3.54 -19.80 42.49
CA TYR A 67 4.76 -19.08 42.15
C TYR A 67 5.34 -19.54 40.80
N LEU A 68 5.55 -20.84 40.58
CA LEU A 68 6.09 -21.33 39.31
C LEU A 68 5.13 -21.06 38.15
N ASN A 69 3.86 -21.47 38.26
CA ASN A 69 2.99 -21.44 37.09
C ASN A 69 2.58 -20.04 36.69
N LEU A 70 2.29 -19.14 37.63
CA LEU A 70 2.00 -17.74 37.28
C LEU A 70 3.25 -17.04 36.76
N PHE A 71 4.39 -17.19 37.42
CA PHE A 71 5.59 -16.48 37.02
C PHE A 71 6.08 -16.94 35.64
N ILE A 72 6.16 -18.25 35.42
CA ILE A 72 6.59 -18.82 34.14
C ILE A 72 5.57 -18.48 33.05
N SER A 73 4.27 -18.68 33.30
CA SER A 73 3.24 -18.40 32.30
C SER A 73 3.24 -16.93 31.88
N ILE A 74 3.32 -15.99 32.83
CA ILE A 74 3.34 -14.56 32.51
C ILE A 74 4.63 -14.21 31.75
N TYR A 75 5.80 -14.63 32.25
CA TYR A 75 7.07 -14.28 31.65
C TYR A 75 7.20 -14.81 30.22
N LEU A 76 6.86 -16.09 30.01
CA LEU A 76 7.02 -16.77 28.73
C LEU A 76 6.00 -16.27 27.70
N ASN A 77 4.75 -16.04 28.10
CA ASN A 77 3.73 -15.47 27.20
C ASN A 77 4.08 -14.04 26.78
N LEU A 78 4.56 -13.21 27.72
CA LEU A 78 4.90 -11.82 27.44
C LEU A 78 6.12 -11.73 26.50
N PHE A 79 7.12 -12.59 26.72
CA PHE A 79 8.30 -12.71 25.85
C PHE A 79 7.92 -13.15 24.43
N ILE A 80 7.13 -14.21 24.28
CA ILE A 80 6.65 -14.69 22.98
C ILE A 80 5.83 -13.61 22.26
N PHE A 81 4.91 -12.95 22.98
CA PHE A 81 4.07 -11.91 22.40
C PHE A 81 4.88 -10.75 21.84
N ILE A 82 5.88 -10.27 22.59
CA ILE A 82 6.78 -9.21 22.12
C ILE A 82 7.54 -9.63 20.86
N LEU A 83 8.12 -10.83 20.85
CA LEU A 83 8.88 -11.32 19.70
C LEU A 83 8.01 -11.42 18.44
N ILE A 84 6.81 -12.00 18.57
CA ILE A 84 5.86 -12.11 17.45
C ILE A 84 5.44 -10.73 16.96
N SER A 85 5.14 -9.80 17.88
CA SER A 85 4.72 -8.44 17.54
C SER A 85 5.81 -7.69 16.77
N ILE A 86 7.08 -7.84 17.16
CA ILE A 86 8.22 -7.22 16.47
C ILE A 86 8.45 -7.86 15.10
N ALA A 87 8.38 -9.20 15.01
CA ALA A 87 8.55 -9.89 13.74
C ALA A 87 7.46 -9.48 12.72
N LEU A 88 6.20 -9.41 13.16
CA LEU A 88 5.07 -8.97 12.34
C LEU A 88 5.23 -7.52 11.89
N SER A 89 5.58 -6.61 12.79
CA SER A 89 5.75 -5.20 12.45
C SER A 89 6.87 -4.98 11.43
N LEU A 90 7.98 -5.71 11.56
CA LEU A 90 9.11 -5.65 10.63
C LEU A 90 8.77 -6.26 9.26
N SER A 91 8.02 -7.36 9.25
CA SER A 91 7.56 -7.97 8.00
C SER A 91 6.60 -7.05 7.23
N LEU A 92 5.71 -6.35 7.96
CA LEU A 92 4.75 -5.43 7.37
C LEU A 92 5.45 -4.19 6.82
N SER A 93 6.39 -3.60 7.57
CA SER A 93 7.14 -2.44 7.09
C SER A 93 7.98 -2.77 5.84
N LEU A 94 8.62 -3.94 5.82
CA LEU A 94 9.41 -4.38 4.67
C LEU A 94 8.54 -4.65 3.44
N SER A 95 7.39 -5.29 3.60
CA SER A 95 6.46 -5.56 2.49
C SER A 95 5.89 -4.27 1.90
N ILE A 96 5.52 -3.30 2.75
CA ILE A 96 5.07 -1.96 2.31
C ILE A 96 6.20 -1.28 1.53
N TYR A 97 7.42 -1.23 2.08
CA TYR A 97 8.57 -0.63 1.42
C TYR A 97 8.82 -1.24 0.03
N LEU A 98 8.87 -2.58 -0.07
CA LEU A 98 9.09 -3.28 -1.33
C LEU A 98 7.97 -3.00 -2.35
N SER A 99 6.73 -2.95 -1.88
CA SER A 99 5.57 -2.68 -2.74
C SER A 99 5.61 -1.26 -3.32
N ILE A 100 5.97 -0.26 -2.50
CA ILE A 100 6.10 1.13 -2.91
C ILE A 100 7.25 1.27 -3.91
N TYR A 101 8.43 0.73 -3.57
CA TYR A 101 9.59 0.78 -4.44
C TYR A 101 9.31 0.15 -5.81
N ARG A 102 8.72 -1.06 -5.82
CA ARG A 102 8.36 -1.76 -7.07
C ARG A 102 7.34 -0.98 -7.89
N ASN A 103 6.28 -0.47 -7.26
CA ASN A 103 5.25 0.28 -7.97
C ASN A 103 5.78 1.59 -8.54
N LEU A 104 6.65 2.30 -7.80
CA LEU A 104 7.31 3.50 -8.30
C LEU A 104 8.22 3.17 -9.48
N PHE A 105 9.06 2.14 -9.36
CA PHE A 105 9.94 1.70 -10.45
C PHE A 105 9.14 1.33 -11.70
N ILE A 106 8.12 0.46 -11.58
CA ILE A 106 7.27 0.10 -12.71
C ILE A 106 6.58 1.34 -13.29
N SER A 107 6.03 2.21 -12.43
CA SER A 107 5.33 3.40 -12.91
C SER A 107 6.24 4.27 -13.76
N ILE A 108 7.45 4.60 -13.28
CA ILE A 108 8.36 5.52 -13.98
C ILE A 108 8.87 4.90 -15.28
N TYR A 109 9.42 3.68 -15.22
CA TYR A 109 10.00 3.07 -16.41
C TYR A 109 8.96 2.76 -17.48
N LEU A 110 7.80 2.23 -17.09
CA LEU A 110 6.74 1.90 -18.03
C LEU A 110 6.08 3.19 -18.57
N THR A 111 5.99 4.26 -17.78
CA THR A 111 5.49 5.55 -18.29
C THR A 111 6.47 6.20 -19.23
N ASP A 112 7.78 6.15 -18.94
CA ASP A 112 8.80 6.78 -19.77
C ASP A 112 8.90 6.07 -21.13
N GLU A 113 8.88 4.74 -21.12
CA GLU A 113 8.83 3.92 -22.35
C GLU A 113 7.55 4.18 -23.15
N PHE A 114 6.40 4.29 -22.47
CA PHE A 114 5.14 4.62 -23.10
C PHE A 114 5.14 6.03 -23.72
N VAL A 115 5.65 7.04 -23.02
CA VAL A 115 5.73 8.41 -23.52
C VAL A 115 6.67 8.49 -24.72
N ALA A 116 7.82 7.81 -24.67
CA ALA A 116 8.75 7.72 -25.79
C ALA A 116 8.12 7.07 -27.03
N ALA A 117 7.37 5.97 -26.85
CA ALA A 117 6.63 5.34 -27.94
C ALA A 117 5.58 6.28 -28.56
N VAL A 118 4.88 7.06 -27.74
CA VAL A 118 3.92 8.07 -28.23
C VAL A 118 4.64 9.15 -29.03
N GLU A 119 5.77 9.66 -28.52
CA GLU A 119 6.59 10.65 -29.22
C GLU A 119 7.05 10.15 -30.59
N GLU A 120 7.59 8.93 -30.67
CA GLU A 120 8.03 8.31 -31.92
C GLU A 120 6.90 8.18 -32.94
N THR A 121 5.70 7.76 -32.51
CA THR A 121 4.55 7.65 -33.43
C THR A 121 4.09 9.01 -33.99
N VAL A 122 4.18 10.07 -33.17
CA VAL A 122 3.81 11.43 -33.57
C VAL A 122 4.86 12.01 -34.53
N ASP A 123 6.14 11.74 -34.30
CA ASP A 123 7.23 12.18 -35.18
C ASP A 123 7.20 11.49 -36.54
N ASN A 124 6.90 10.19 -36.57
CA ASN A 124 6.76 9.43 -37.81
C ASN A 124 5.55 9.91 -38.64
N ASP A 125 4.37 10.05 -38.01
CA ASP A 125 3.13 10.41 -38.70
C ASP A 125 2.29 11.46 -37.93
N GLY A 126 2.74 12.71 -37.91
CA GLY A 126 2.05 13.83 -37.22
C GLY A 126 0.64 14.20 -37.74
N SER A 127 0.09 13.46 -38.72
CA SER A 127 -1.27 13.66 -39.22
C SER A 127 -2.32 12.76 -38.53
N GLN A 128 -1.88 11.78 -37.75
CA GLN A 128 -2.77 10.81 -37.12
C GLN A 128 -3.65 11.44 -36.04
N SER A 129 -4.88 10.93 -35.90
CA SER A 129 -5.79 11.37 -34.85
C SER A 129 -5.46 10.68 -33.53
N TYR A 130 -5.71 11.36 -32.40
CA TYR A 130 -5.60 10.78 -31.05
C TYR A 130 -6.31 9.43 -30.89
N ALA A 131 -7.42 9.21 -31.60
CA ALA A 131 -8.20 7.98 -31.50
C ALA A 131 -7.51 6.79 -32.18
N LYS A 132 -6.76 7.05 -33.26
CA LYS A 132 -6.03 6.01 -33.99
C LYS A 132 -4.82 5.54 -33.18
N ILE A 133 -3.99 6.48 -32.71
CA ILE A 133 -2.83 6.18 -31.84
C ILE A 133 -3.29 5.42 -30.58
N ALA A 134 -4.42 5.83 -29.99
CA ALA A 134 -4.98 5.15 -28.84
C ALA A 134 -5.41 3.70 -29.14
N ALA A 135 -6.00 3.44 -30.31
CA ALA A 135 -6.37 2.10 -30.75
C ALA A 135 -5.12 1.23 -30.99
N ASP A 136 -4.09 1.77 -31.64
CA ASP A 136 -2.85 1.06 -31.94
C ASP A 136 -2.08 0.68 -30.66
N MET A 137 -2.13 1.55 -29.64
CA MET A 137 -1.51 1.31 -28.33
C MET A 137 -2.45 0.63 -27.32
N GLY A 138 -3.67 0.27 -27.70
CA GLY A 138 -4.64 -0.39 -26.82
C GLY A 138 -5.06 0.43 -25.59
N CYS A 139 -5.00 1.76 -25.66
CA CYS A 139 -5.29 2.65 -24.54
C CYS A 139 -6.45 3.60 -24.84
N HIS A 140 -6.93 4.33 -23.83
CA HIS A 140 -8.01 5.28 -24.02
C HIS A 140 -7.49 6.59 -24.66
N LYS A 141 -8.28 7.19 -25.56
CA LYS A 141 -7.95 8.46 -26.23
C LYS A 141 -7.54 9.58 -25.27
N SER A 142 -8.15 9.63 -24.08
CA SER A 142 -7.82 10.64 -23.07
C SER A 142 -6.39 10.51 -22.53
N THR A 143 -5.85 9.30 -22.49
CA THR A 143 -4.49 9.03 -22.02
C THR A 143 -3.48 9.62 -22.99
N ILE A 144 -3.61 9.30 -24.29
CA ILE A 144 -2.79 9.90 -25.35
C ILE A 144 -2.92 11.43 -25.39
N CYS A 145 -4.14 11.95 -25.23
CA CYS A 145 -4.35 13.41 -25.19
C CYS A 145 -3.61 14.07 -24.01
N ARG A 146 -3.57 13.41 -22.84
CA ARG A 146 -2.84 13.93 -21.68
C ARG A 146 -1.34 13.82 -21.88
N THR A 147 -0.83 12.68 -22.34
CA THR A 147 0.62 12.51 -22.53
C THR A 147 1.16 13.50 -23.54
N ILE A 148 0.49 13.66 -24.67
CA ILE A 148 0.92 14.61 -25.71
C ILE A 148 0.89 16.06 -25.20
N LYS A 149 -0.14 16.46 -24.45
CA LYS A 149 -0.27 17.86 -24.00
C LYS A 149 0.56 18.19 -22.77
N LYS A 150 0.68 17.26 -21.82
CA LYS A 150 1.30 17.49 -20.52
C LYS A 150 2.76 17.02 -20.48
N ASP A 151 3.04 15.85 -21.03
CA ASP A 151 4.35 15.21 -20.89
C ASP A 151 5.26 15.61 -22.08
N ILE A 152 4.74 15.55 -23.31
CA ILE A 152 5.47 15.94 -24.54
C ILE A 152 5.36 17.45 -24.83
N GLY A 153 4.25 18.10 -24.43
CA GLY A 153 4.07 19.55 -24.57
C GLY A 153 3.55 20.04 -25.94
N TYR A 154 3.01 19.16 -26.78
CA TYR A 154 2.41 19.57 -28.05
C TYR A 154 0.98 20.13 -27.85
N SER A 155 0.75 21.38 -28.27
CA SER A 155 -0.56 22.05 -28.21
C SER A 155 -1.50 21.64 -29.36
N SER A 156 -0.95 21.45 -30.56
CA SER A 156 -1.61 20.85 -31.72
C SER A 156 -0.58 20.27 -32.69
N TYR A 157 -0.49 18.95 -32.80
CA TYR A 157 0.45 18.31 -33.74
C TYR A 157 -0.15 18.05 -35.12
N ARG A 158 -1.46 18.29 -35.32
CA ARG A 158 -2.12 18.06 -36.61
C ARG A 158 -1.65 19.08 -37.66
N LYS A 159 -0.72 18.67 -38.53
CA LYS A 159 -0.35 19.44 -39.73
C LYS A 159 -1.57 19.60 -40.65
N SER A 160 -2.02 20.83 -40.85
CA SER A 160 -3.07 21.15 -41.81
C SER A 160 -2.48 21.17 -43.23
N HIS A 161 -2.94 20.26 -44.10
CA HIS A 161 -2.62 20.33 -45.51
C HIS A 161 -3.37 21.52 -46.14
N ARG A 162 -2.73 22.70 -46.17
CA ARG A 162 -3.12 23.73 -47.14
C ARG A 162 -2.48 23.38 -48.48
N MET A 163 -3.32 23.30 -49.52
CA MET A 163 -3.02 23.20 -50.96
C MET A 163 -1.61 22.68 -51.29
N VAL A 164 -1.50 21.42 -51.72
CA VAL A 164 -0.23 20.80 -52.12
C VAL A 164 0.46 21.65 -53.20
N ILE A 165 1.53 22.36 -52.80
CA ILE A 165 2.30 23.22 -53.70
C ILE A 165 3.19 22.32 -54.55
N THR A 166 2.91 22.22 -55.85
CA THR A 166 3.75 21.51 -56.82
C THR A 166 5.17 22.09 -56.88
N ASN A 167 6.17 21.30 -57.25
CA ASN A 167 7.57 21.77 -57.32
C ASN A 167 7.74 22.99 -58.25
N ALA A 168 7.00 23.01 -59.37
CA ALA A 168 6.94 24.16 -60.27
C ALA A 168 6.41 25.42 -59.56
N SER A 169 5.30 25.31 -58.82
CA SER A 169 4.74 26.46 -58.10
C SER A 169 5.60 26.90 -56.91
N LYS A 170 6.34 26.00 -56.25
CA LYS A 170 7.38 26.37 -55.26
C LYS A 170 8.49 27.20 -55.91
N GLY A 171 8.98 26.77 -57.08
CA GLY A 171 9.97 27.50 -57.87
C GLY A 171 9.51 28.91 -58.21
N SER A 172 8.30 29.04 -58.78
CA SER A 172 7.72 30.35 -59.12
C SER A 172 7.52 31.25 -57.90
N ARG A 173 7.08 30.70 -56.76
CA ARG A 173 6.93 31.47 -55.51
C ARG A 173 8.27 31.97 -54.97
N LYS A 174 9.32 31.13 -55.00
CA LYS A 174 10.67 31.52 -54.54
C LYS A 174 11.24 32.67 -55.36
N VAL A 175 11.09 32.63 -56.68
CA VAL A 175 11.52 33.71 -57.58
C VAL A 175 10.75 35.00 -57.33
N LYS A 176 9.40 34.93 -57.25
CA LYS A 176 8.57 36.10 -56.95
C LYS A 176 8.87 36.70 -55.57
N ALA A 177 9.06 35.87 -54.56
CA ALA A 177 9.41 36.32 -53.20
C ALA A 177 10.79 36.99 -53.16
N ALA A 178 11.79 36.44 -53.87
CA ALA A 178 13.11 37.06 -53.96
C ALA A 178 13.07 38.41 -54.69
N ALA A 179 12.29 38.52 -55.78
CA ALA A 179 12.08 39.78 -56.48
C ALA A 179 11.40 40.83 -55.59
N LEU A 180 10.32 40.47 -54.90
CA LEU A 180 9.63 41.35 -53.95
C LEU A 180 10.54 41.78 -52.79
N LEU A 181 11.37 40.88 -52.27
CA LEU A 181 12.30 41.20 -51.19
C LEU A 181 13.38 42.20 -51.64
N ASN A 182 13.93 42.01 -52.84
CA ASN A 182 14.91 42.95 -53.40
C ASN A 182 14.26 44.32 -53.66
N GLU A 183 13.03 44.33 -54.16
CA GLU A 183 12.25 45.53 -54.38
C GLU A 183 11.92 46.26 -53.06
N LEU A 184 11.65 45.54 -51.97
CA LEU A 184 11.48 46.13 -50.64
C LEU A 184 12.78 46.71 -50.06
N LYS A 185 13.92 46.07 -50.34
CA LYS A 185 15.24 46.52 -49.84
C LYS A 185 15.81 47.72 -50.58
N HIS A 186 15.50 47.85 -51.86
CA HIS A 186 16.11 48.84 -52.76
C HIS A 186 15.10 49.76 -53.46
N GLY A 187 13.80 49.59 -53.20
CA GLY A 187 12.74 50.41 -53.78
C GLY A 187 12.69 51.82 -53.18
N SER A 188 12.18 52.76 -53.96
CA SER A 188 12.06 54.17 -53.58
C SER A 188 11.22 54.36 -52.32
N THR A 189 11.83 54.98 -51.31
CA THR A 189 11.20 55.38 -50.05
C THR A 189 10.06 56.37 -50.33
N GLY A 190 8.82 55.87 -50.44
CA GLY A 190 7.63 56.69 -50.72
C GLY A 190 6.46 55.97 -51.39
N MET A 191 6.64 54.74 -51.89
CA MET A 191 5.59 53.98 -52.58
C MET A 191 4.66 53.23 -51.59
N LEU A 192 3.39 53.65 -51.51
CA LEU A 192 2.33 52.96 -50.77
C LEU A 192 1.78 51.78 -51.57
N ARG A 193 1.74 50.57 -50.98
CA ARG A 193 1.15 49.36 -51.58
C ARG A 193 -0.14 48.99 -50.86
N PHE A 194 -1.23 48.91 -51.60
CA PHE A 194 -2.50 48.39 -51.11
C PHE A 194 -2.65 46.93 -51.53
N PHE A 195 -2.96 46.06 -50.58
CA PHE A 195 -3.31 44.67 -50.83
C PHE A 195 -4.80 44.49 -50.53
N SER A 196 -5.58 44.07 -51.51
CA SER A 196 -6.97 43.65 -51.33
C SER A 196 -7.06 42.14 -51.52
N ASP A 197 -7.82 41.48 -50.64
CA ASP A 197 -8.19 40.08 -50.78
C ASP A 197 -9.73 40.03 -50.77
N GLU A 198 -10.33 39.41 -51.79
CA GLU A 198 -11.78 39.50 -52.07
C GLU A 198 -12.67 38.92 -50.96
N LYS A 199 -12.09 38.18 -50.00
CA LYS A 199 -12.82 37.43 -48.98
C LYS A 199 -13.17 38.19 -47.70
N ASN A 200 -12.82 39.47 -47.58
CA ASN A 200 -13.11 40.26 -46.37
C ASN A 200 -14.38 41.13 -46.47
N TYR A 201 -15.13 41.09 -47.58
CA TYR A 201 -16.39 41.81 -47.75
C TYR A 201 -17.60 40.88 -47.54
N ILE A 202 -17.85 40.51 -46.29
CA ILE A 202 -19.20 40.10 -45.86
C ILE A 202 -19.58 41.08 -44.76
N GLN A 203 -20.06 42.26 -45.17
CA GLN A 203 -20.69 43.21 -44.28
C GLN A 203 -22.13 42.73 -44.08
N ASP A 204 -22.48 42.39 -42.85
CA ASP A 204 -23.82 41.96 -42.46
C ASP A 204 -24.88 42.96 -42.95
N GLN A 205 -25.62 42.59 -44.00
CA GLN A 205 -26.88 43.24 -44.33
C GLN A 205 -27.97 42.69 -43.41
N THR A 206 -27.91 43.02 -42.11
CA THR A 206 -29.01 42.73 -41.18
C THR A 206 -29.30 43.92 -40.28
N SER A 207 -29.86 44.98 -40.87
CA SER A 207 -30.81 45.88 -40.20
C SER A 207 -31.32 46.90 -41.20
N ASN A 208 -32.37 46.54 -41.96
CA ASN A 208 -33.36 47.49 -42.49
C ASN A 208 -34.59 46.69 -42.94
N SER A 209 -35.43 46.36 -41.97
CA SER A 209 -36.89 46.21 -42.09
C SER A 209 -37.49 46.26 -40.70
#